data_AF-A0A7M2T9L7-F1
#
_entry.id   AF-A0A7M2T9L7-F1
#
_cell.length_a   1.000
_cell.length_b   1.000
_cell.length_c   1.000
_cell.angle_alpha   90.00
_cell.angle_beta   90.00
_cell.angle_gamma   90.00
#
_symmetry.space_group_name_H-M   'P 1'
#
loop_
_entity.id
_entity.type
_entity.pdbx_description
1 polymer ?
#
loop_
_entity_poly.entity_id
_entity_poly.type
_entity_poly.pdbx_seq_one_letter_code
_entity_poly.pdbx_strand_id
1 'polypeptide(L)'
;MTRSSPSVDLRIRAVVEALKPYAWHGLTAEMISRRALAAIDGCSEGRPTGPPVPRHDDRILILLACLHGHAWRSLTVEALSRQLVTALDSWHHESQWLEVELRWLLDTDG
;
A
#
# COMPACT_ATOMS: atom_id res chain seq x y z
N MET A 1 8.90 -8.34 18.06
CA MET A 1 9.51 -8.20 16.71
C MET A 1 8.85 -9.21 15.79
N THR A 2 7.79 -8.81 15.08
CA THR A 2 7.11 -9.66 14.10
C THR A 2 8.01 -9.79 12.87
N ARG A 3 8.50 -11.01 12.61
CA ARG A 3 9.19 -11.32 11.35
C ARG A 3 8.16 -11.13 10.24
N SER A 4 8.38 -10.14 9.38
CA SER A 4 7.50 -9.88 8.24
C SER A 4 7.50 -11.10 7.33
N SER A 5 6.34 -11.46 6.77
CA SER A 5 6.25 -12.55 5.80
C SER A 5 7.12 -12.22 4.58
N PRO A 6 7.73 -13.20 3.89
CA PRO A 6 8.62 -12.94 2.75
C PRO A 6 7.95 -12.11 1.64
N SER A 7 6.63 -12.23 1.47
CA SER A 7 5.83 -11.39 0.56
C SER A 7 5.77 -9.91 1.00
N VAL A 8 5.71 -9.63 2.30
CA VAL A 8 5.73 -8.26 2.85
C VAL A 8 7.09 -7.63 2.61
N ASP A 9 8.18 -8.35 2.86
CA ASP A 9 9.55 -7.85 2.64
C ASP A 9 9.81 -7.53 1.16
N LEU A 10 9.29 -8.36 0.24
CA LEU A 10 9.38 -8.10 -1.20
C LEU A 10 8.63 -6.83 -1.60
N ARG A 11 7.41 -6.63 -1.08
CA ARG A 11 6.62 -5.41 -1.35
C ARG A 11 7.29 -4.17 -0.79
N ILE A 12 7.84 -4.22 0.43
CA ILE A 12 8.60 -3.11 1.02
C ILE A 12 9.80 -2.75 0.13
N ARG A 13 10.57 -3.76 -0.29
CA ARG A 13 11.72 -3.57 -1.17
C ARG A 13 11.31 -2.97 -2.52
N ALA A 14 10.20 -3.43 -3.10
CA ALA A 14 9.69 -2.88 -4.36
C ALA A 14 9.36 -1.39 -4.24
N VAL A 15 8.70 -0.96 -3.17
CA VAL A 15 8.41 0.46 -2.92
C VAL A 15 9.70 1.27 -2.71
N VAL A 16 10.66 0.74 -1.95
CA VAL A 16 11.97 1.39 -1.78
C VAL A 16 12.65 1.63 -3.12
N GLU A 17 12.74 0.61 -3.98
CA GLU A 17 13.35 0.75 -5.31
C GLU A 17 12.57 1.70 -6.23
N ALA A 18 11.25 1.76 -6.11
CA ALA A 18 10.44 2.67 -6.90
C ALA A 18 10.62 4.15 -6.50
N LEU A 19 10.88 4.42 -5.21
CA LEU A 19 11.06 5.78 -4.68
C LEU A 19 12.52 6.27 -4.74
N LYS A 20 13.51 5.38 -4.61
CA LYS A 20 14.95 5.69 -4.61
C LYS A 20 15.43 6.62 -5.73
N PRO A 21 15.02 6.45 -7.01
CA PRO A 21 15.48 7.30 -8.10
C PRO A 21 15.01 8.76 -8.01
N TYR A 22 14.07 9.05 -7.11
CA TYR A 22 13.44 10.36 -6.98
C TYR A 22 13.91 11.03 -5.70
N ALA A 23 13.98 12.36 -5.73
CA ALA A 23 14.02 13.18 -4.52
C ALA A 23 12.64 13.11 -3.83
N TRP A 24 12.28 11.94 -3.30
CA TRP A 24 10.92 11.58 -2.90
C TRP A 24 10.32 12.53 -1.85
N HIS A 25 11.16 13.20 -1.06
CA HIS A 25 10.75 14.27 -0.13
C HIS A 25 10.07 15.47 -0.84
N GLY A 26 10.43 15.74 -2.10
CA GLY A 26 9.85 16.77 -2.94
C GLY A 26 8.59 16.34 -3.69
N LEU A 27 8.19 15.08 -3.60
CA LEU A 27 6.96 14.59 -4.20
C LEU A 27 5.73 14.97 -3.37
N THR A 28 4.58 15.02 -4.02
CA THR A 28 3.29 15.12 -3.32
C THR A 28 2.92 13.77 -2.71
N ALA A 29 2.04 13.78 -1.71
CA ALA A 29 1.52 12.56 -1.11
C ALA A 29 0.86 11.66 -2.17
N GLU A 30 0.09 12.24 -3.10
CA GLU A 30 -0.52 11.49 -4.20
C GLU A 30 0.51 10.81 -5.11
N MET A 31 1.59 11.51 -5.48
CA MET A 31 2.64 10.93 -6.31
C MET A 31 3.32 9.75 -5.61
N ILE A 32 3.59 9.86 -4.31
CA ILE A 32 4.15 8.77 -3.51
C ILE A 32 3.17 7.61 -3.45
N SER A 33 1.89 7.86 -3.14
CA SER A 33 0.85 6.83 -3.06
C SER A 33 0.73 6.05 -4.37
N ARG A 34 0.61 6.75 -5.51
CA ARG A 34 0.50 6.11 -6.83
C ARG A 34 1.73 5.29 -7.19
N ARG A 35 2.91 5.79 -6.85
CA ARG A 35 4.17 5.12 -7.17
C ARG A 35 4.41 3.90 -6.30
N ALA A 36 4.10 3.99 -5.01
CA ALA A 36 4.13 2.86 -4.10
C ALA A 36 3.14 1.77 -4.52
N LEU A 37 1.90 2.16 -4.86
CA LEU A 37 0.87 1.21 -5.28
C LEU A 37 1.25 0.49 -6.59
N ALA A 38 1.74 1.21 -7.60
CA ALA A 38 2.25 0.60 -8.82
C ALA A 38 3.41 -0.37 -8.56
N ALA A 39 4.31 -0.05 -7.62
CA ALA A 39 5.42 -0.94 -7.27
C ALA A 39 4.93 -2.23 -6.59
N ILE A 40 3.93 -2.12 -5.71
CA ILE A 40 3.32 -3.25 -5.02
C ILE A 40 2.59 -4.16 -6.01
N ASP A 41 1.76 -3.60 -6.88
CA ASP A 41 1.01 -4.37 -7.89
C ASP A 41 1.98 -5.05 -8.88
N GLY A 42 3.03 -4.33 -9.32
CA GLY A 42 4.09 -4.90 -10.15
C GLY A 42 4.83 -6.05 -9.47
N CYS A 43 5.16 -5.90 -8.18
CA CYS A 43 5.80 -6.96 -7.40
C CYS A 43 4.91 -8.22 -7.33
N SER A 44 3.61 -8.06 -7.13
CA SER A 44 2.65 -9.18 -7.11
C SER A 44 2.53 -9.87 -8.47
N GLU A 45 2.66 -9.12 -9.56
CA GLU A 45 2.63 -9.63 -10.94
C GLU A 45 4.00 -10.13 -11.45
N GLY A 46 5.07 -10.04 -10.64
CA GLY A 46 6.42 -10.39 -11.07
C GLY A 46 7.01 -9.43 -12.13
N ARG A 47 6.54 -8.18 -12.17
CA ARG A 47 6.96 -7.15 -13.14
C ARG A 47 7.88 -6.10 -12.51
N PRO A 48 8.87 -5.57 -13.26
CA PRO A 48 9.76 -4.52 -12.75
C PRO A 48 9.05 -3.18 -12.48
N THR A 49 7.94 -2.94 -13.15
CA THR A 49 7.08 -1.77 -12.96
C THR A 49 5.64 -2.25 -13.11
N GLY A 50 4.79 -1.98 -12.12
CA GLY A 50 3.39 -2.36 -12.20
C GLY A 50 2.61 -1.52 -13.20
N PRO A 51 1.36 -1.93 -13.48
CA PRO A 51 0.49 -1.19 -14.38
C PRO A 51 0.23 0.24 -13.85
N PRO A 52 -0.13 1.18 -14.74
CA PRO A 52 -0.61 2.49 -14.31
C PRO A 52 -1.78 2.32 -13.33
N VAL A 53 -1.66 2.94 -12.15
CA VAL A 53 -2.74 2.91 -11.15
C VAL A 53 -3.96 3.66 -11.70
N PRO A 54 -5.15 3.06 -11.69
CA PRO A 54 -6.39 3.73 -12.10
C PRO A 54 -6.59 5.08 -11.40
N ARG A 55 -7.28 6.01 -12.05
CA ARG A 55 -7.52 7.34 -11.48
C ARG A 55 -8.32 7.28 -10.18
N HIS A 56 -9.29 6.36 -10.10
CA HIS A 56 -10.23 6.17 -8.99
C HIS A 56 -9.96 4.88 -8.21
N ASP A 57 -8.69 4.52 -8.02
CA ASP A 57 -8.35 3.36 -7.17
C ASP A 57 -8.45 3.75 -5.69
N ASP A 58 -9.39 3.16 -4.96
CA ASP A 58 -9.68 3.48 -3.56
C ASP A 58 -8.47 3.27 -2.64
N ARG A 59 -7.53 2.39 -3.01
CA ARG A 59 -6.28 2.16 -2.26
C ARG A 59 -5.43 3.43 -2.19
N ILE A 60 -5.58 4.35 -3.15
CA ILE A 60 -4.91 5.65 -3.09
C ILE A 60 -5.43 6.49 -1.93
N LEU A 61 -6.73 6.46 -1.63
CA LEU A 61 -7.30 7.20 -0.51
C LEU A 61 -6.77 6.68 0.83
N ILE A 62 -6.60 5.37 0.95
CA ILE A 62 -6.00 4.73 2.13
C ILE A 62 -4.57 5.21 2.35
N LEU A 63 -3.76 5.20 1.29
CA LEU A 63 -2.38 5.67 1.37
C LEU A 63 -2.30 7.18 1.66
N LEU A 64 -3.18 7.98 1.07
CA LEU A 64 -3.26 9.42 1.36
C LEU A 64 -3.64 9.68 2.82
N ALA A 65 -4.62 8.97 3.37
CA ALA A 65 -4.99 9.09 4.78
C ALA A 65 -3.81 8.71 5.70
N CYS A 66 -3.10 7.63 5.37
CA CYS A 66 -1.89 7.21 6.09
C CYS A 66 -0.81 8.31 6.07
N LEU A 67 -0.52 8.89 4.90
CA LEU A 67 0.45 9.96 4.75
C LEU A 67 0.02 11.25 5.47
N HIS A 68 -1.26 11.62 5.41
CA HIS A 68 -1.74 12.82 6.13
C HIS A 68 -1.74 12.66 7.65
N GLY A 69 -1.95 11.45 8.15
CA GLY A 69 -1.91 11.16 9.59
C GLY A 69 -0.49 11.12 10.18
N HIS A 70 0.56 11.17 9.37
CA HIS A 70 1.93 10.96 9.83
C HIS A 70 2.91 12.01 9.27
N ALA A 71 3.97 12.29 10.02
CA ALA A 71 5.08 13.13 9.57
C ALA A 71 5.99 12.36 8.57
N TRP A 72 5.42 11.85 7.48
CA TRP A 72 6.11 10.95 6.55
C TRP A 72 7.40 11.53 5.95
N ARG A 73 7.52 12.86 5.90
CA ARG A 73 8.72 13.57 5.45
C ARG A 73 9.91 13.47 6.41
N SER A 74 9.70 13.09 7.67
CA SER A 74 10.79 12.85 8.62
C SER A 74 11.23 11.38 8.65
N LEU A 75 10.63 10.51 7.85
CA LEU A 75 10.95 9.09 7.82
C LEU A 75 12.09 8.79 6.86
N THR A 76 12.76 7.66 7.06
CA THR A 76 13.60 7.08 6.01
C THR A 76 12.72 6.49 4.92
N VAL A 77 13.25 6.34 3.70
CA VAL A 77 12.50 5.70 2.60
C VAL A 77 12.04 4.29 2.98
N GLU A 78 12.83 3.55 3.76
CA GLU A 78 12.46 2.20 4.22
C GLU A 78 11.33 2.24 5.25
N ALA A 79 11.37 3.17 6.21
CA ALA A 79 10.31 3.34 7.19
C ALA A 79 9.00 3.78 6.52
N LEU A 80 9.07 4.71 5.57
CA LEU A 80 7.94 5.12 4.74
C LEU A 80 7.36 3.93 3.96
N SER A 81 8.20 3.18 3.24
CA SER A 81 7.77 2.00 2.48
C SER A 81 7.07 0.96 3.36
N ARG A 82 7.64 0.68 4.54
CA ARG A 82 7.02 -0.22 5.52
C ARG A 82 5.65 0.28 5.95
N GLN A 83 5.52 1.57 6.25
CA GLN A 83 4.27 2.16 6.67
C GLN A 83 3.19 2.09 5.56
N LEU A 84 3.54 2.34 4.30
CA LEU A 84 2.61 2.24 3.17
C LEU A 84 2.12 0.81 2.95
N VAL A 85 3.03 -0.17 3.01
CA VAL A 85 2.67 -1.60 2.88
C VAL A 85 1.78 -2.04 4.04
N THR A 86 2.10 -1.65 5.28
CA THR A 86 1.29 -1.97 6.45
C THR A 86 -0.11 -1.36 6.38
N ALA A 87 -0.25 -0.13 5.88
CA ALA A 87 -1.55 0.51 5.71
C ALA A 87 -2.44 -0.26 4.72
N LEU A 88 -1.87 -0.71 3.60
CA LEU A 88 -2.61 -1.51 2.61
C LEU A 88 -2.93 -2.92 3.12
N ASP A 89 -2.03 -3.56 3.85
CA ASP A 89 -2.30 -4.87 4.45
C ASP A 89 -3.43 -4.80 5.48
N SER A 90 -3.44 -3.75 6.30
CA SER A 90 -4.49 -3.53 7.30
C SER A 90 -5.84 -3.28 6.63
N TRP A 91 -5.90 -2.38 5.64
CA TRP A 91 -7.11 -2.13 4.87
C TRP A 91 -7.61 -3.38 4.13
N HIS A 92 -6.72 -4.17 3.52
CA HIS A 92 -7.10 -5.39 2.84
C HIS A 92 -7.69 -6.41 3.82
N HIS A 93 -7.08 -6.57 4.99
CA HIS A 93 -7.58 -7.45 6.04
C HIS A 93 -8.96 -7.02 6.54
N GLU A 94 -9.17 -5.73 6.80
CA GLU A 94 -10.46 -5.16 7.20
C GLU A 94 -11.53 -5.33 6.11
N SER A 95 -11.17 -5.07 4.85
CA SER A 95 -12.10 -5.20 3.71
C SER A 95 -12.53 -6.66 3.51
N GLN A 96 -11.60 -7.61 3.62
CA GLN A 96 -11.90 -9.04 3.54
C GLN A 96 -12.79 -9.51 4.70
N TRP A 97 -12.57 -8.96 5.90
CA TRP A 97 -13.41 -9.28 7.05
C TRP A 97 -14.85 -8.78 6.85
N LEU A 98 -15.03 -7.55 6.36
CA LEU A 98 -16.34 -6.99 6.03
C LEU A 98 -17.08 -7.79 4.95
N GLU A 99 -16.37 -8.20 3.89
CA GLU A 99 -16.97 -9.04 2.83
C GLU A 99 -17.47 -10.40 3.37
N VAL A 100 -16.71 -11.00 4.29
CA VAL A 100 -17.12 -12.25 4.95
C VAL A 100 -18.35 -12.01 5.82
N GLU A 101 -18.34 -10.98 6.67
CA GLU A 101 -19.47 -10.64 7.54
C GLU A 101 -20.76 -10.35 6.74
N LEU A 102 -20.66 -9.57 5.66
CA LEU A 102 -21.79 -9.29 4.78
C LEU A 102 -22.36 -10.56 4.15
N ARG A 103 -21.51 -11.49 3.73
CA ARG A 103 -21.98 -12.77 3.19
C ARG A 103 -22.72 -13.60 4.24
N TRP A 104 -22.20 -13.69 5.47
CA TRP A 104 -22.89 -14.40 6.55
C TRP A 104 -24.26 -13.80 6.86
N LEU A 105 -24.38 -12.47 6.89
CA LEU A 105 -25.65 -11.79 7.13
C LEU A 105 -26.67 -12.08 6.01
N LEU A 106 -26.24 -12.04 4.75
CA LEU A 106 -27.09 -12.35 3.61
C LEU A 106 -27.51 -13.84 3.56
N ASP A 107 -26.64 -14.75 4.01
CA ASP A 107 -26.92 -16.19 4.07
C ASP A 107 -27.82 -16.59 5.26
N THR A 108 -27.95 -15.74 6.29
CA THR A 108 -28.84 -15.99 7.45
C THR A 108 -30.26 -15.47 7.27
N ASP A 109 -30.51 -14.65 6.25
CA ASP A 109 -31.82 -14.09 5.89
C ASP A 109 -32.53 -14.88 4.75
N GLY A 110 -32.02 -16.06 4.35
CA GLY A 110 -32.59 -16.96 3.33
C GLY A 110 -33.05 -18.30 3.88
#